data_AF-A0A819JJI5-F1
#
_entry.id   AF-A0A819JJI5-F1
#
_cell.length_a   1.000
_cell.length_b   1.000
_cell.length_c   1.000
_cell.angle_alpha   90.00
_cell.angle_beta   90.00
_cell.angle_gamma   90.00
#
_symmetry.space_group_name_H-M   'P 1'
#
loop_
_entity.id
_entity.type
_entity.pdbx_description
1 polymer ?
#
loop_
_entity_poly.entity_id
_entity_poly.type
_entity_poly.pdbx_seq_one_letter_code
_entity_poly.pdbx_strand_id
1 'polypeptide(L)'
;MNTENFLVETLAVIKQANLLDTGFHLTDAQILSSLIVLNANSDHGRLPQVETGEGKSTIISVLAVVYPLKEKTVDIITNSPVLAERDAKEKKKFYSMFNLQCAHNNDKAVYLSGPKICYKRQIVYGEAAQFQFDTLRIEYAQLNTLAGGKYEVAIVDETDSMLIADSSKIARLATTMSGMDQLQIIYHLLWNQLISLQKRIIQFNDKIYLFYRNI
;
A
#
# COMPACT_ATOMS: atom_id res chain seq x y z
N MET A 1 -9.60 -19.44 -25.88
CA MET A 1 -9.24 -18.14 -26.50
C MET A 1 -7.72 -18.04 -26.47
N ASN A 2 -7.08 -17.68 -27.58
CA ASN A 2 -5.62 -17.46 -27.58
C ASN A 2 -5.32 -16.22 -26.71
N THR A 3 -4.41 -16.32 -25.74
CA THR A 3 -4.18 -15.26 -24.73
C THR A 3 -3.78 -13.93 -25.36
N GLU A 4 -3.06 -13.97 -26.48
CA GLU A 4 -2.67 -12.78 -27.25
C GLU A 4 -3.87 -12.06 -27.86
N ASN A 5 -4.83 -12.80 -28.45
CA ASN A 5 -6.04 -12.20 -29.03
C ASN A 5 -6.88 -11.51 -27.95
N PHE A 6 -6.99 -12.11 -26.77
CA PHE A 6 -7.70 -11.51 -25.64
C PHE A 6 -7.10 -10.15 -25.24
N LEU A 7 -5.77 -10.05 -25.15
CA LEU A 7 -5.10 -8.82 -24.75
C LEU A 7 -5.33 -7.69 -25.76
N VAL A 8 -5.19 -7.99 -27.05
CA VAL A 8 -5.35 -7.02 -28.14
C VAL A 8 -6.80 -6.53 -28.20
N GLU A 9 -7.78 -7.44 -28.17
CA GLU A 9 -9.21 -7.11 -28.16
C GLU A 9 -9.56 -6.26 -26.94
N THR A 10 -9.11 -6.67 -25.74
CA THR A 10 -9.36 -5.94 -24.49
C THR A 10 -8.76 -4.54 -24.54
N LEU A 11 -7.52 -4.39 -25.03
CA LEU A 11 -6.89 -3.07 -25.18
C LEU A 11 -7.60 -2.19 -26.19
N ALA A 12 -8.11 -2.75 -27.29
CA ALA A 12 -8.89 -2.00 -28.27
C ALA A 12 -10.18 -1.44 -27.64
N VAL A 13 -10.88 -2.24 -26.82
CA VAL A 13 -12.06 -1.79 -26.07
C VAL A 13 -11.68 -0.73 -25.04
N ILE A 14 -10.58 -0.92 -24.31
CA ILE A 14 -10.08 0.05 -23.33
C ILE A 14 -9.72 1.39 -23.98
N LYS A 15 -9.08 1.39 -25.16
CA LYS A 15 -8.80 2.62 -25.92
C LYS A 15 -10.08 3.39 -26.22
N GLN A 16 -11.12 2.69 -26.66
CA GLN A 16 -12.41 3.32 -26.95
C GLN A 16 -13.09 3.84 -25.68
N ALA A 17 -13.07 3.06 -24.59
CA ALA A 17 -13.62 3.49 -23.30
C ALA A 17 -12.89 4.73 -22.75
N ASN A 18 -11.56 4.79 -22.89
CA ASN A 18 -10.78 5.95 -22.45
C ASN A 18 -11.14 7.21 -23.23
N LEU A 19 -11.34 7.09 -24.55
CA LEU A 19 -11.81 8.19 -25.38
C LEU A 19 -13.20 8.68 -24.93
N LEU A 20 -14.11 7.77 -24.61
CA LEU A 20 -15.46 8.13 -24.17
C LEU A 20 -15.48 8.74 -22.76
N ASP A 21 -14.57 8.33 -21.87
CA ASP A 21 -14.51 8.83 -20.50
C ASP A 21 -13.77 10.17 -20.41
N THR A 22 -12.65 10.31 -21.12
CA THR A 22 -11.73 11.45 -20.99
C THR A 22 -11.74 12.41 -22.18
N GLY A 23 -12.21 11.99 -23.35
CA GLY A 23 -12.10 12.73 -24.60
C GLY A 23 -10.75 12.60 -25.32
N PHE A 24 -9.81 11.82 -24.76
CA PHE A 24 -8.46 11.65 -25.32
C PHE A 24 -8.18 10.19 -25.70
N HIS A 25 -7.40 10.01 -26.76
CA HIS A 25 -6.87 8.69 -27.11
C HIS A 25 -5.68 8.33 -26.20
N LEU A 26 -5.51 7.02 -25.93
CA LEU A 26 -4.27 6.54 -25.34
C LEU A 26 -3.10 6.80 -26.28
N THR A 27 -2.00 7.32 -25.76
CA THR A 27 -0.78 7.53 -26.52
C THR A 27 -0.07 6.20 -26.78
N ASP A 28 0.80 6.17 -27.79
CA ASP A 28 1.61 4.98 -28.10
C ASP A 28 2.49 4.58 -26.91
N ALA A 29 3.02 5.55 -26.17
CA ALA A 29 3.79 5.32 -24.94
C ALA A 29 2.95 4.64 -23.85
N GLN A 30 1.70 5.05 -23.65
CA GLN A 30 0.80 4.43 -22.67
C GLN A 30 0.41 3.01 -23.05
N ILE A 31 0.15 2.77 -24.34
CA ILE A 31 -0.17 1.44 -24.87
C ILE A 31 1.05 0.52 -24.70
N LEU A 32 2.22 0.96 -25.14
CA LEU A 32 3.46 0.19 -25.04
C LEU A 32 3.81 -0.12 -23.59
N SER A 33 3.71 0.86 -22.68
CA SER A 33 3.96 0.66 -21.25
C SER A 33 3.01 -0.37 -20.66
N SER A 34 1.72 -0.31 -21.02
CA SER A 34 0.72 -1.29 -20.58
C SER A 34 1.05 -2.70 -21.08
N LEU A 35 1.43 -2.84 -22.36
CA LEU A 35 1.81 -4.12 -22.96
C LEU A 35 3.06 -4.72 -22.31
N ILE A 36 4.07 -3.90 -22.01
CA ILE A 36 5.31 -4.35 -21.35
C ILE A 36 4.99 -4.96 -19.97
N VAL A 37 4.10 -4.33 -19.21
CA VAL A 37 3.68 -4.83 -17.89
C VAL A 37 2.84 -6.09 -18.03
N LEU A 38 1.88 -6.11 -18.96
CA LEU A 38 0.94 -7.23 -19.12
C LEU A 38 1.55 -8.49 -19.74
N ASN A 39 2.63 -8.35 -20.52
CA ASN A 39 3.38 -9.45 -21.12
C ASN A 39 4.58 -9.91 -20.27
N ALA A 40 4.71 -9.43 -19.04
CA ALA A 40 5.74 -9.92 -18.14
C ALA A 40 5.49 -11.40 -17.80
N ASN A 41 6.56 -12.22 -17.80
CA ASN A 41 6.49 -13.58 -17.28
C ASN A 41 6.00 -13.54 -15.83
N SER A 42 5.12 -14.48 -15.45
CA SER A 42 4.44 -14.51 -14.15
C SER A 42 5.35 -14.49 -12.93
N ASP A 43 6.62 -14.86 -13.10
CA ASP A 43 7.59 -14.97 -12.01
C ASP A 43 8.29 -13.64 -11.67
N HIS A 44 8.13 -12.60 -12.50
CA HIS A 44 8.84 -11.33 -12.33
C HIS A 44 7.93 -10.11 -12.51
N GLY A 45 7.94 -9.20 -11.53
CA GLY A 45 7.37 -7.87 -11.67
C GLY A 45 8.14 -6.99 -12.65
N ARG A 46 7.53 -5.87 -13.07
CA ARG A 46 8.15 -4.86 -13.93
C ARG A 46 8.09 -3.50 -13.25
N LEU A 47 9.12 -2.68 -13.48
CA LEU A 47 9.21 -1.29 -13.04
C LEU A 47 9.35 -0.37 -14.26
N PRO A 48 8.29 -0.17 -15.05
CA PRO A 48 8.35 0.76 -16.17
C PRO A 48 8.51 2.19 -15.65
N GLN A 49 9.54 2.89 -16.13
CA GLN A 49 9.70 4.31 -15.85
C GLN A 49 8.85 5.11 -16.83
N VAL A 50 7.90 5.87 -16.29
CA VAL A 50 7.00 6.75 -17.03
C VAL A 50 7.20 8.15 -16.47
N GLU A 51 7.60 9.08 -17.32
CA GLU A 51 7.85 10.46 -16.89
C GLU A 51 6.57 11.16 -16.41
N THR A 52 6.73 12.12 -15.52
CA THR A 52 5.61 12.92 -15.01
C THR A 52 4.94 13.66 -16.15
N GLY A 53 3.63 13.49 -16.29
CA GLY A 53 2.84 14.08 -17.38
C GLY A 53 2.51 13.11 -18.52
N GLU A 54 3.21 11.97 -18.65
CA GLU A 54 2.95 10.96 -19.68
C GLU A 54 1.67 10.13 -19.44
N GLY A 55 0.95 10.40 -18.36
CA GLY A 55 -0.32 9.75 -18.04
C GLY A 55 -0.17 8.40 -17.32
N LYS A 56 0.73 8.33 -16.32
CA LYS A 56 0.90 7.16 -15.45
C LYS A 56 -0.42 6.68 -14.84
N SER A 57 -1.27 7.58 -14.36
CA SER A 57 -2.60 7.24 -13.84
C SER A 57 -3.51 6.57 -14.88
N THR A 58 -3.36 6.91 -16.16
CA THR A 58 -4.07 6.26 -17.26
C THR A 58 -3.56 4.84 -17.48
N ILE A 59 -2.23 4.64 -17.49
CA ILE A 59 -1.61 3.31 -17.58
C ILE A 59 -2.09 2.42 -16.42
N ILE A 60 -2.09 2.93 -15.19
CA ILE A 60 -2.61 2.23 -14.03
C ILE A 60 -4.07 1.81 -14.25
N SER A 61 -4.93 2.71 -14.78
CA SER A 61 -6.32 2.36 -15.04
C SER A 61 -6.52 1.30 -16.13
N VAL A 62 -5.63 1.25 -17.14
CA VAL A 62 -5.62 0.17 -18.15
C VAL A 62 -5.33 -1.17 -17.47
N LEU A 63 -4.27 -1.24 -16.67
CA LEU A 63 -3.89 -2.46 -15.95
C LEU A 63 -4.99 -2.90 -14.98
N ALA A 64 -5.60 -1.95 -14.27
CA ALA A 64 -6.69 -2.17 -13.33
C ALA A 64 -8.00 -2.66 -13.98
N VAL A 65 -8.14 -2.57 -15.31
CA VAL A 65 -9.22 -3.23 -16.05
C VAL A 65 -8.79 -4.63 -16.50
N VAL A 66 -7.59 -4.77 -17.06
CA VAL A 66 -7.16 -6.04 -17.67
C VAL A 66 -7.03 -7.16 -16.63
N TYR A 67 -6.47 -6.89 -15.44
CA TYR A 67 -6.29 -7.92 -14.42
C TYR A 67 -7.61 -8.46 -13.85
N PRO A 68 -8.60 -7.63 -13.47
CA PRO A 68 -9.91 -8.13 -13.05
C PRO A 68 -10.68 -8.89 -14.11
N LEU A 69 -10.51 -8.54 -15.40
CA LEU A 69 -11.07 -9.34 -16.50
C LEU A 69 -10.41 -10.73 -16.63
N LYS A 70 -9.25 -10.93 -16.01
CA LYS A 70 -8.58 -12.23 -15.83
C LYS A 70 -8.84 -12.81 -14.43
N GLU A 71 -9.90 -12.37 -13.76
CA GLU A 71 -10.33 -12.83 -12.43
C GLU A 71 -9.32 -12.55 -11.30
N LYS A 72 -8.45 -11.56 -11.46
CA LYS A 72 -7.49 -11.14 -10.44
C LYS A 72 -7.88 -9.81 -9.80
N THR A 73 -7.90 -9.74 -8.48
CA THR A 73 -8.02 -8.48 -7.75
C THR A 73 -6.77 -7.61 -7.92
N VAL A 74 -6.97 -6.29 -7.89
CA VAL A 74 -5.90 -5.30 -8.05
C VAL A 74 -5.89 -4.32 -6.89
N ASP A 75 -4.75 -4.24 -6.21
CA ASP A 75 -4.45 -3.25 -5.19
C ASP A 75 -3.54 -2.18 -5.78
N ILE A 76 -4.03 -0.94 -5.87
CA ILE A 76 -3.28 0.20 -6.36
C ILE A 76 -2.78 0.97 -5.15
N ILE A 77 -1.46 0.92 -4.98
CA ILE A 77 -0.78 1.42 -3.78
C ILE A 77 -0.15 2.78 -4.10
N THR A 78 -0.44 3.77 -3.29
CA THR A 78 0.16 5.11 -3.34
C THR A 78 0.62 5.54 -1.95
N ASN A 79 1.42 6.60 -1.88
CA ASN A 79 1.84 7.22 -0.63
C ASN A 79 0.85 8.27 -0.09
N SER A 80 -0.18 8.62 -0.86
CA SER A 80 -1.14 9.65 -0.45
C SER A 80 -2.55 9.09 -0.33
N PRO A 81 -3.17 9.08 0.86
CA PRO A 81 -4.56 8.68 1.02
C PRO A 81 -5.49 9.60 0.21
N VAL A 82 -5.17 10.90 0.11
CA VAL A 82 -5.96 11.85 -0.68
C VAL A 82 -5.95 11.49 -2.16
N LEU A 83 -4.78 11.11 -2.71
CA LEU A 83 -4.69 10.66 -4.10
C LEU A 83 -5.44 9.33 -4.31
N ALA A 84 -5.33 8.39 -3.37
CA ALA A 84 -6.07 7.12 -3.44
C ALA A 84 -7.60 7.33 -3.48
N GLU A 85 -8.14 8.19 -2.61
CA GLU A 85 -9.59 8.48 -2.60
C GLU A 85 -10.02 9.22 -3.86
N ARG A 86 -9.24 10.21 -4.30
CA ARG A 86 -9.51 10.97 -5.54
C ARG A 86 -9.55 10.02 -6.74
N ASP A 87 -8.50 9.24 -6.94
CA ASP A 87 -8.35 8.41 -8.13
C ASP A 87 -9.41 7.29 -8.17
N ALA A 88 -9.74 6.70 -7.02
CA ALA A 88 -10.85 5.75 -6.92
C ALA A 88 -12.20 6.38 -7.30
N LYS A 89 -12.42 7.66 -6.95
CA LYS A 89 -13.66 8.38 -7.29
C LYS A 89 -13.71 8.77 -8.76
N GLU A 90 -12.62 9.30 -9.30
CA GLU A 90 -12.51 9.74 -10.69
C GLU A 90 -12.65 8.56 -11.66
N LYS A 91 -11.96 7.45 -11.39
CA LYS A 91 -11.98 6.27 -12.27
C LYS A 91 -13.22 5.39 -12.12
N LYS A 92 -14.12 5.71 -11.19
CA LYS A 92 -15.34 4.91 -10.94
C LYS A 92 -16.21 4.75 -12.19
N LYS A 93 -16.41 5.84 -12.95
CA LYS A 93 -17.20 5.81 -14.19
C LYS A 93 -16.53 4.93 -15.24
N PHE A 94 -15.23 5.13 -15.46
CA PHE A 94 -14.42 4.32 -16.37
C PHE A 94 -14.51 2.82 -16.05
N TYR A 95 -14.28 2.40 -14.80
CA TYR A 95 -14.36 0.98 -14.42
C TYR A 95 -15.77 0.40 -14.56
N SER A 96 -16.80 1.20 -14.33
CA SER A 96 -18.19 0.75 -14.51
C SER A 96 -18.54 0.38 -15.95
N MET A 97 -17.84 0.94 -16.95
CA MET A 97 -18.01 0.53 -18.36
C MET A 97 -17.64 -0.94 -18.61
N PHE A 98 -16.85 -1.54 -17.72
CA PHE A 98 -16.41 -2.93 -17.75
C PHE A 98 -17.10 -3.81 -16.70
N ASN A 99 -18.17 -3.31 -16.06
CA ASN A 99 -18.81 -3.94 -14.89
C ASN A 99 -17.86 -4.17 -13.70
N LEU A 100 -16.77 -3.42 -13.63
CA LEU A 100 -15.82 -3.47 -12.52
C LEU A 100 -16.16 -2.41 -11.48
N GLN A 101 -15.85 -2.72 -10.22
CA GLN A 101 -16.05 -1.82 -9.10
C GLN A 101 -14.72 -1.50 -8.44
N CYS A 102 -14.56 -0.24 -8.05
CA CYS A 102 -13.42 0.23 -7.29
C CYS A 102 -13.85 0.77 -5.92
N ALA A 103 -12.93 0.72 -4.97
CA ALA A 103 -13.03 1.39 -3.68
C ALA A 103 -11.65 1.90 -3.22
N HIS A 104 -11.61 2.57 -2.07
CA HIS A 104 -10.36 2.92 -1.41
C HIS A 104 -10.32 2.34 0.02
N ASN A 105 -9.12 2.07 0.54
CA ASN A 105 -8.92 1.53 1.90
C ASN A 105 -8.77 2.59 3.00
N ASN A 106 -8.84 3.88 2.66
CA ASN A 106 -8.80 4.96 3.64
C ASN A 106 -10.04 4.93 4.54
N ASP A 107 -9.87 4.53 5.79
CA ASP A 107 -10.95 4.56 6.77
C ASP A 107 -11.16 6.01 7.27
N LYS A 108 -12.36 6.55 7.10
CA LYS A 108 -12.74 7.85 7.68
C LYS A 108 -13.07 7.77 9.17
N ALA A 109 -13.38 6.56 9.64
CA ALA A 109 -13.64 6.24 11.04
C ALA A 109 -12.53 5.33 11.58
N VAL A 110 -12.32 5.32 12.89
CA VAL A 110 -11.39 4.37 13.51
C VAL A 110 -11.88 2.96 13.23
N TYR A 111 -11.13 2.21 12.43
CA TYR A 111 -11.39 0.79 12.24
C TYR A 111 -11.13 0.04 13.55
N LEU A 112 -12.21 -0.47 14.15
CA LEU A 112 -12.15 -1.18 15.44
C LEU A 112 -12.05 -2.70 15.25
N SER A 113 -12.83 -3.27 14.32
CA SER A 113 -12.82 -4.70 14.00
C SER A 113 -13.64 -5.01 12.74
N GLY A 114 -13.49 -6.23 12.22
CA GLY A 114 -14.40 -6.82 11.24
C GLY A 114 -14.03 -6.62 9.76
N PRO A 115 -14.87 -7.07 8.83
CA PRO A 115 -14.56 -7.00 7.40
C PRO A 115 -14.62 -5.56 6.86
N LYS A 116 -13.58 -5.14 6.12
CA LYS A 116 -13.63 -3.90 5.34
C LYS A 116 -14.29 -4.16 3.99
N ILE A 117 -15.31 -3.36 3.68
CA ILE A 117 -16.14 -3.53 2.47
C ILE A 117 -15.34 -3.22 1.19
N CYS A 118 -14.30 -2.38 1.25
CA CYS A 118 -13.48 -2.06 0.09
C CYS A 118 -12.85 -3.31 -0.55
N TYR A 119 -12.39 -4.27 0.25
CA TYR A 119 -11.77 -5.51 -0.24
C TYR A 119 -12.74 -6.50 -0.90
N LYS A 120 -14.05 -6.21 -0.91
CA LYS A 120 -15.02 -6.95 -1.74
C LYS A 120 -15.06 -6.47 -3.20
N ARG A 121 -14.35 -5.39 -3.53
CA ARG A 121 -14.27 -4.84 -4.89
C ARG A 121 -13.07 -5.43 -5.62
N GLN A 122 -13.14 -5.46 -6.95
CA GLN A 122 -12.06 -5.98 -7.78
C GLN A 122 -10.84 -5.06 -7.77
N ILE A 123 -11.04 -3.75 -7.54
CA ILE A 123 -9.99 -2.74 -7.57
C ILE A 123 -10.03 -1.97 -6.25
N VAL A 124 -8.90 -1.92 -5.54
CA VAL A 124 -8.77 -1.18 -4.28
C VAL A 124 -7.60 -0.21 -4.40
N TYR A 125 -7.90 1.08 -4.35
CA TYR A 125 -6.86 2.11 -4.16
C TYR A 125 -6.53 2.25 -2.68
N GLY A 126 -5.30 2.56 -2.36
CA GLY A 126 -4.99 2.78 -0.96
C GLY A 126 -3.63 3.33 -0.68
N GLU A 127 -3.52 3.89 0.52
CA GLU A 127 -2.23 4.24 1.08
C GLU A 127 -1.47 2.96 1.49
N ALA A 128 -0.17 2.92 1.20
CA ALA A 128 0.72 1.83 1.57
C ALA A 128 0.61 1.43 3.04
N ALA A 129 0.61 2.42 3.94
CA ALA A 129 0.50 2.20 5.38
C ALA A 129 -0.81 1.49 5.76
N GLN A 130 -1.94 1.82 5.11
CA GLN A 130 -3.23 1.19 5.42
C GLN A 130 -3.27 -0.28 4.97
N PHE A 131 -2.70 -0.60 3.82
CA PHE A 131 -2.53 -2.00 3.41
C PHE A 131 -1.67 -2.77 4.42
N GLN A 132 -0.55 -2.18 4.88
CA GLN A 132 0.30 -2.79 5.89
C GLN A 132 -0.45 -3.02 7.21
N PHE A 133 -1.20 -2.03 7.70
CA PHE A 133 -2.01 -2.19 8.92
C PHE A 133 -3.09 -3.25 8.76
N ASP A 134 -3.74 -3.34 7.60
CA ASP A 134 -4.75 -4.35 7.32
C ASP A 134 -4.14 -5.76 7.30
N THR A 135 -2.97 -5.94 6.69
CA THR A 135 -2.18 -7.19 6.77
C THR A 135 -1.85 -7.56 8.21
N LEU A 136 -1.31 -6.61 9.00
CA LEU A 136 -0.98 -6.86 10.41
C LEU A 136 -2.22 -7.24 11.22
N ARG A 137 -3.39 -6.65 10.93
CA ARG A 137 -4.67 -6.99 11.60
C ARG A 137 -5.13 -8.41 11.28
N ILE A 138 -4.88 -8.87 10.06
CA ILE A 138 -5.20 -10.25 9.65
C ILE A 138 -4.27 -11.23 10.37
N GLU A 139 -2.97 -10.96 10.34
CA GLU A 139 -1.96 -11.88 10.89
C GLU A 139 -1.99 -11.94 12.42
N TYR A 140 -2.01 -10.79 13.09
CA TYR A 140 -1.81 -10.72 14.54
C TYR A 140 -3.12 -10.60 15.34
N ALA A 141 -4.14 -9.94 14.80
CA ALA A 141 -5.43 -9.79 15.47
C ALA A 141 -6.48 -10.80 14.97
N GLN A 142 -6.14 -11.65 13.99
CA GLN A 142 -7.03 -12.65 13.38
C GLN A 142 -8.36 -12.06 12.91
N LEU A 143 -8.35 -10.79 12.51
CA LEU A 143 -9.52 -10.12 12.00
C LEU A 143 -9.76 -10.53 10.55
N ASN A 144 -11.02 -10.72 10.17
CA ASN A 144 -11.41 -10.97 8.78
C ASN A 144 -11.40 -9.67 7.95
N THR A 145 -10.33 -8.87 8.04
CA THR A 145 -10.22 -7.51 7.48
C THR A 145 -10.47 -7.50 5.97
N LEU A 146 -9.97 -8.50 5.23
CA LEU A 146 -10.17 -8.63 3.78
C LEU A 146 -11.59 -8.98 3.35
N ALA A 147 -12.48 -9.34 4.28
CA ALA A 147 -13.85 -9.70 3.95
C ALA A 147 -13.97 -10.85 2.92
N GLY A 148 -13.00 -11.77 2.90
CA GLY A 148 -12.89 -12.85 1.91
C GLY A 148 -12.15 -12.48 0.62
N GLY A 149 -11.66 -11.24 0.50
CA GLY A 149 -10.77 -10.80 -0.58
C GLY A 149 -9.39 -11.44 -0.51
N LYS A 150 -8.59 -11.24 -1.57
CA LYS A 150 -7.23 -11.75 -1.72
C LYS A 150 -6.32 -10.67 -2.30
N TYR A 151 -5.04 -10.75 -1.99
CA TYR A 151 -4.00 -9.97 -2.63
C TYR A 151 -3.45 -10.76 -3.84
N GLU A 152 -3.80 -10.35 -5.06
CA GLU A 152 -3.40 -11.07 -6.28
C GLU A 152 -2.47 -10.25 -7.17
N VAL A 153 -2.73 -8.95 -7.32
CA VAL A 153 -1.89 -8.03 -8.09
C VAL A 153 -1.76 -6.71 -7.34
N ALA A 154 -0.51 -6.31 -7.07
CA ALA A 154 -0.21 -4.98 -6.54
C ALA A 154 0.40 -4.10 -7.64
N ILE A 155 -0.19 -2.93 -7.87
CA ILE A 155 0.36 -1.88 -8.71
C ILE A 155 0.80 -0.74 -7.81
N VAL A 156 2.11 -0.55 -7.72
CA VAL A 156 2.70 0.47 -6.83
C VAL A 156 2.99 1.73 -7.63
N ASP A 157 2.35 2.82 -7.27
CA ASP A 157 2.65 4.16 -7.77
C ASP A 157 3.81 4.77 -6.97
N GLU A 158 4.60 5.64 -7.62
CA GLU A 158 5.78 6.29 -7.03
C GLU A 158 6.71 5.34 -6.25
N THR A 159 7.07 4.21 -6.86
CA THR A 159 7.88 3.16 -6.23
C THR A 159 9.21 3.66 -5.66
N ASP A 160 9.81 4.67 -6.27
CA ASP A 160 11.03 5.31 -5.82
C ASP A 160 10.83 6.05 -4.48
N SER A 161 9.76 6.84 -4.37
CA SER A 161 9.42 7.54 -3.12
C SER A 161 9.07 6.53 -2.02
N MET A 162 8.33 5.47 -2.35
CA MET A 162 7.96 4.41 -1.41
C MET A 162 9.14 3.59 -0.89
N LEU A 163 9.98 3.08 -1.79
CA LEU A 163 11.02 2.11 -1.45
C LEU A 163 12.30 2.78 -0.94
N ILE A 164 12.53 4.04 -1.26
CA ILE A 164 13.75 4.76 -0.85
C ILE A 164 13.40 5.76 0.25
N ALA A 165 12.56 6.77 -0.04
CA ALA A 165 12.34 7.88 0.86
C ALA A 165 11.53 7.47 2.11
N ASP A 166 10.50 6.66 1.92
CA ASP A 166 9.59 6.23 2.99
C ASP A 166 9.96 4.86 3.59
N SER A 167 11.09 4.28 3.21
CA SER A 167 11.57 2.98 3.70
C SER A 167 11.70 2.87 5.22
N SER A 168 11.89 4.00 5.91
CA SER A 168 12.01 4.08 7.37
C SER A 168 10.66 4.11 8.10
N LYS A 169 9.53 4.32 7.39
CA LYS A 169 8.19 4.31 7.98
C LYS A 169 7.73 2.88 8.17
N ILE A 170 7.75 2.42 9.42
CA ILE A 170 7.31 1.07 9.80
C ILE A 170 5.90 1.14 10.36
N ALA A 171 4.95 0.42 9.75
CA ALA A 171 3.63 0.21 10.34
C ALA A 171 3.75 -0.68 11.59
N ARG A 172 3.25 -0.19 12.73
CA ARG A 172 3.26 -0.93 13.99
C ARG A 172 1.89 -0.85 14.65
N LEU A 173 1.24 -2.00 14.84
CA LEU A 173 0.04 -2.07 15.67
C LEU A 173 0.45 -1.84 17.13
N ALA A 174 -0.07 -0.78 17.73
CA ALA A 174 0.06 -0.52 19.16
C ALA A 174 -1.32 -0.67 19.80
N THR A 175 -1.44 -1.62 20.71
CA THR A 175 -2.59 -1.75 21.60
C THR A 175 -2.21 -1.24 22.97
N THR A 176 -3.14 -0.56 23.66
CA THR A 176 -3.00 -0.37 25.10
C THR A 176 -3.16 -1.73 25.78
N MET A 177 -2.05 -2.41 26.09
CA MET A 177 -2.12 -3.56 27.00
C MET A 177 -2.67 -3.06 28.33
N SER A 178 -3.88 -3.49 28.70
CA SER A 178 -4.40 -3.27 30.04
C SER A 178 -3.38 -3.83 31.06
N GLY A 179 -2.82 -2.95 31.90
CA GLY A 179 -1.75 -3.29 32.85
C GLY A 179 -0.38 -2.66 32.57
N MET A 180 -0.12 -2.07 31.39
CA MET A 180 1.11 -1.29 31.13
C MET A 180 1.22 -0.08 32.07
N ASP A 181 0.10 0.52 32.44
CA ASP A 181 0.07 1.63 33.42
C ASP A 181 0.61 1.18 34.79
N GLN A 182 0.42 -0.08 35.17
CA GLN A 182 0.98 -0.62 36.41
C GLN A 182 2.51 -0.80 36.32
N LEU A 183 3.03 -1.08 35.11
CA LEU A 183 4.47 -1.13 34.85
C LEU A 183 5.11 0.26 34.83
N GLN A 184 4.34 1.35 34.69
CA GLN A 184 4.86 2.71 34.70
C GLN A 184 5.70 3.01 35.95
N ILE A 185 5.27 2.49 37.11
CA ILE A 185 6.00 2.62 38.38
C ILE A 185 7.36 1.88 38.28
N ILE A 186 7.35 0.66 37.76
CA ILE A 186 8.56 -0.15 37.60
C ILE A 186 9.53 0.52 36.61
N TYR A 187 9.03 1.04 35.48
CA TYR A 187 9.84 1.77 34.53
C TYR A 187 10.44 3.03 35.14
N HIS A 188 9.70 3.77 35.97
CA HIS A 188 10.22 4.95 36.65
C HIS A 188 11.33 4.60 37.66
N LEU A 189 11.17 3.49 38.40
CA LEU A 189 12.19 3.00 39.32
C LEU A 189 13.45 2.54 38.57
N LEU A 190 13.30 1.78 37.48
CA LEU A 190 14.40 1.37 36.62
C LEU A 190 15.13 2.56 36.02
N TRP A 191 14.39 3.56 35.54
CA TRP A 191 14.95 4.78 34.98
C TRP A 191 15.76 5.57 36.01
N ASN A 192 15.24 5.72 37.23
CA ASN A 192 15.97 6.40 38.31
C ASN A 192 17.24 5.64 38.70
N GLN A 193 17.21 4.31 38.71
CA GLN A 193 18.40 3.48 38.93
C GLN A 193 19.42 3.65 37.80
N LEU A 194 18.96 3.67 36.54
CA LEU A 194 19.83 3.91 35.38
C LEU A 194 20.47 5.29 35.42
N ILE A 195 19.73 6.35 35.76
CA ILE A 195 20.30 7.70 35.96
C ILE A 195 21.33 7.70 37.10
N SER A 196 21.03 7.02 38.22
CA SER A 196 21.97 6.92 39.35
C SER A 196 23.26 6.21 38.94
N LEU A 197 23.15 5.12 38.17
CA LEU A 197 24.31 4.41 37.61
C LEU A 197 25.07 5.27 36.61
N GLN A 198 24.38 6.00 35.73
CA GLN A 198 25.01 6.88 34.76
C GLN A 198 25.88 7.94 35.44
N LYS A 199 25.43 8.52 36.55
CA LYS A 199 26.24 9.48 37.34
C LYS A 199 27.51 8.86 37.95
N ARG A 200 27.56 7.53 38.05
CA ARG A 200 28.67 6.75 38.62
C ARG A 200 29.54 6.12 37.54
N ILE A 201 29.20 6.32 36.27
CA ILE A 201 29.96 5.85 35.12
C ILE A 201 30.85 6.99 34.63
N ILE A 202 32.16 6.75 34.57
CA ILE A 202 33.13 7.67 33.96
C ILE A 202 33.86 6.93 32.84
N GLN A 203 34.01 7.58 31.69
CA GLN A 203 34.83 7.10 30.59
C GLN A 203 36.20 7.78 30.65
N PHE A 204 37.26 6.98 30.71
CA PHE A 204 38.64 7.49 30.71
C PHE A 204 39.54 6.53 29.93
N ASN A 205 40.29 7.07 28.96
CA ASN A 205 41.16 6.30 28.04
C ASN A 205 40.46 5.07 27.42
N ASP A 206 39.30 5.28 26.79
CA ASP A 206 38.47 4.24 26.15
C ASP A 206 38.04 3.07 27.04
N LYS A 207 38.10 3.25 28.36
CA LYS A 207 37.60 2.29 29.35
C LYS A 207 36.49 2.93 30.18
N ILE A 208 35.48 2.11 30.50
CA ILE A 208 34.31 2.50 31.28
C ILE A 208 34.50 2.03 32.72
N TYR A 209 34.40 2.94 33.68
CA TYR A 209 34.56 2.66 35.11
C TYR A 209 33.27 2.95 35.87
N LEU A 210 32.86 2.03 36.76
CA LEU A 210 31.69 2.17 37.63
C LEU A 210 32.14 2.32 39.09
N PHE A 211 31.81 3.44 39.75
CA PHE A 211 32.18 3.67 41.14
C PHE A 211 31.17 3.04 42.11
N TYR A 212 31.56 2.02 42.88
CA TYR A 212 30.64 1.28 43.77
C TYR A 212 30.36 1.93 45.15
N ARG A 213 31.10 2.98 45.56
CA ARG A 213 30.92 3.66 46.86
C ARG A 213 30.34 5.07 46.73
N ASN A 214 29.41 5.43 47.62
CA ASN A 214 28.89 6.78 47.78
C ASN A 214 30.00 7.70 48.33
N ILE A 215 30.17 8.87 47.73
CA ILE A 215 30.87 10.03 48.35
C ILE A 215 29.85 10.75 49.22
#